data_AF-A0A8T2UZW1-F1
#
_entry.id   AF-A0A8T2UZW1-F1
#
_cell.length_a   1.000
_cell.length_b   1.000
_cell.length_c   1.000
_cell.angle_alpha   90.00
_cell.angle_beta   90.00
_cell.angle_gamma   90.00
#
_symmetry.space_group_name_H-M   'P 1'
#
loop_
_entity.id
_entity.type
_entity.pdbx_description
1 polymer ?
#
loop_
_entity_poly.entity_id
_entity_poly.type
_entity_poly.pdbx_seq_one_letter_code
_entity_poly.pdbx_strand_id
1 'polypeptide(L)'
;MTSFKSILNDEWRISYHQDYLTNLLLSIKDGSNVKGYFIWSLLDNWEWCSGFSARFGLHFVDYLGNFTRYPKTSATWFQNFLEK
;
A
#
# COMPACT_ATOMS: atom_id res chain seq x y z
N MET A 1 -4.04 2.09 22.10
CA MET A 1 -4.10 1.06 21.04
C MET A 1 -4.74 1.67 19.81
N THR A 2 -4.12 1.53 18.65
CA THR A 2 -4.71 1.93 17.36
C THR A 2 -5.93 1.05 17.11
N SER A 3 -7.10 1.65 16.91
CA SER A 3 -8.33 0.89 16.64
C SER A 3 -8.26 0.18 15.28
N PHE A 4 -8.98 -0.94 15.12
CA PHE A 4 -9.08 -1.64 13.83
C PHE A 4 -9.51 -0.70 12.69
N LYS A 5 -10.49 0.18 12.95
CA LYS A 5 -10.95 1.20 12.00
C LYS A 5 -9.84 2.14 11.57
N SER A 6 -9.00 2.59 12.50
CA SER A 6 -7.84 3.45 12.18
C SER A 6 -6.71 2.72 11.46
N ILE A 7 -6.60 1.39 11.57
CA ILE A 7 -5.62 0.60 10.80
C ILE A 7 -6.05 0.51 9.33
N LEU A 8 -7.35 0.31 9.10
CA LEU A 8 -7.90 0.27 7.75
C LEU A 8 -7.91 1.65 7.07
N ASN A 9 -8.04 2.73 7.85
CA ASN A 9 -7.97 4.08 7.33
C ASN A 9 -6.54 4.59 7.19
N ASP A 10 -5.91 4.30 6.06
CA ASP A 10 -4.51 4.57 5.78
C ASP A 10 -4.29 5.61 4.68
N GLU A 11 -5.03 6.72 4.72
CA GLU A 11 -4.94 7.80 3.72
C GLU A 11 -3.52 8.34 3.51
N TRP A 12 -2.68 8.32 4.55
CA TRP A 12 -1.27 8.68 4.44
C TRP A 12 -0.51 7.82 3.42
N ARG A 13 -0.88 6.55 3.25
CA ARG A 13 -0.30 5.64 2.26
C ARG A 13 -0.75 6.02 0.85
N ILE A 14 -1.98 6.51 0.69
CA ILE A 14 -2.47 7.06 -0.58
C ILE A 14 -1.62 8.27 -0.96
N SER A 15 -1.46 9.24 -0.06
CA SER A 15 -0.63 10.42 -0.30
C SER A 15 0.81 10.04 -0.66
N TYR A 16 1.41 9.11 0.08
CA TYR A 16 2.73 8.58 -0.21
C TYR A 16 2.85 8.05 -1.65
N HIS A 17 1.89 7.23 -2.10
CA HIS A 17 1.94 6.69 -3.46
C HIS A 17 1.60 7.72 -4.54
N GLN A 18 0.73 8.69 -4.27
CA GLN A 18 0.46 9.80 -5.18
C GLN A 18 1.73 10.64 -5.42
N ASP A 19 2.50 10.93 -4.38
CA ASP A 19 3.76 11.65 -4.50
C ASP A 19 4.77 10.87 -5.34
N TYR A 20 4.91 9.57 -5.12
CA TYR A 20 5.80 8.71 -5.90
C TYR A 20 5.38 8.59 -7.36
N LEU A 21 4.09 8.38 -7.63
CA LEU A 21 3.56 8.29 -8.99
C LEU A 21 3.69 9.62 -9.75
N THR A 22 3.55 10.74 -9.06
CA THR A 22 3.76 12.08 -9.63
C THR A 22 5.21 12.26 -10.07
N ASN A 23 6.17 11.90 -9.19
CA ASN A 23 7.59 11.97 -9.52
C ASN A 23 7.99 10.95 -10.61
N LEU A 24 7.37 9.77 -10.62
CA LEU A 24 7.55 8.78 -11.68
C LEU A 24 7.07 9.33 -13.04
N LEU A 25 5.95 10.04 -13.06
CA LEU A 25 5.47 10.69 -14.27
C LEU A 25 6.42 11.78 -14.76
N LEU A 26 7.00 12.58 -13.84
CA LEU A 26 8.01 13.58 -14.19
C LEU A 26 9.25 12.92 -14.79
N SER A 27 9.77 11.84 -14.20
CA SER A 27 10.95 11.15 -14.74
C SER A 27 10.70 10.55 -16.13
N ILE A 28 9.48 10.06 -16.40
CA ILE A 28 9.06 9.61 -17.74
C ILE A 28 9.07 10.77 -18.73
N LYS A 29 8.54 11.94 -18.34
CA LYS A 29 8.56 13.15 -19.18
C LYS A 29 9.99 13.63 -19.47
N ASP A 30 10.91 13.40 -18.54
CA ASP A 30 12.33 13.71 -18.69
C ASP A 30 13.13 12.64 -19.47
N GLY A 31 12.45 11.62 -20.00
CA GLY A 31 13.04 10.63 -20.92
C GLY A 31 13.33 9.26 -20.30
N SER A 32 12.98 9.02 -19.04
CA SER A 32 13.15 7.70 -18.42
C SER A 32 12.22 6.67 -19.04
N ASN A 33 12.75 5.50 -19.42
CA ASN A 33 11.97 4.40 -20.00
C ASN A 33 11.35 3.50 -18.91
N VAL A 34 10.36 4.00 -18.19
CA VAL A 34 9.67 3.27 -17.12
C VAL A 34 8.66 2.26 -17.70
N LYS A 35 8.70 1.02 -17.23
CA LYS A 35 7.79 -0.07 -17.68
C LYS A 35 6.76 -0.52 -16.66
N GLY A 36 6.89 -0.12 -15.41
CA GLY A 36 5.95 -0.51 -14.36
C GLY A 36 6.27 0.14 -13.03
N TYR A 37 5.28 0.08 -12.14
CA TYR A 37 5.36 0.51 -10.76
C TYR A 37 4.78 -0.60 -9.89
N PHE A 38 5.55 -1.09 -8.92
CA PHE A 38 5.15 -2.19 -8.05
C PHE A 38 5.21 -1.72 -6.61
N ILE A 39 4.08 -1.85 -5.92
CA ILE A 39 3.99 -1.53 -4.50
C ILE A 39 4.56 -2.66 -3.65
N TRP A 40 5.36 -2.26 -2.67
CA TRP A 40 5.59 -3.06 -1.47
C TRP A 40 4.59 -2.63 -0.39
N SER A 41 3.59 -3.44 -0.05
CA SER A 41 3.31 -4.79 -0.53
C SER A 41 1.80 -5.00 -0.72
N LEU A 42 1.40 -6.13 -1.28
CA LEU A 42 -0.03 -6.47 -1.38
C LEU A 42 -0.65 -6.73 0.01
N LEU A 43 0.07 -7.46 0.87
CA LEU A 43 -0.38 -7.92 2.18
C LEU A 43 0.58 -7.46 3.26
N ASP A 44 0.05 -7.13 4.43
CA ASP A 44 0.88 -7.11 5.64
C ASP A 44 1.55 -8.49 5.80
N ASN A 45 2.86 -8.49 6.03
CA ASN A 45 3.67 -9.70 6.03
C ASN A 45 4.69 -9.67 7.18
N TRP A 46 5.59 -10.65 7.19
CA TRP A 46 6.75 -10.67 8.09
C TRP A 46 7.87 -9.81 7.50
N GLU A 47 8.19 -8.72 8.18
CA GLU A 47 9.17 -7.73 7.71
C GLU A 47 10.47 -7.84 8.52
N TRP A 48 11.25 -8.88 8.24
CA TRP A 48 12.62 -9.05 8.73
C TRP A 48 12.77 -8.83 10.25
N CYS A 49 13.66 -7.92 10.65
CA CYS A 49 13.91 -7.59 12.06
C CYS A 49 12.68 -7.03 12.79
N SER A 50 11.70 -6.49 12.07
CA SER A 50 10.45 -5.98 12.64
C SER A 50 9.38 -7.06 12.80
N GLY A 51 9.60 -8.25 12.24
CA GLY A 51 8.62 -9.33 12.21
C GLY A 51 7.26 -8.83 11.72
N PHE A 52 6.19 -9.18 12.45
CA PHE A 52 4.82 -8.83 12.08
C PHE A 52 4.33 -7.45 12.58
N SER A 53 5.22 -6.66 13.19
CA SER A 53 4.86 -5.36 13.75
C SER A 53 4.77 -4.27 12.69
N ALA A 54 5.59 -4.34 11.65
CA ALA A 54 5.52 -3.43 10.50
C ALA A 54 4.40 -3.87 9.54
N ARG A 55 3.67 -2.89 9.00
CA ARG A 55 2.41 -3.10 8.28
C ARG A 55 2.43 -2.33 6.96
N PHE A 56 3.16 -2.84 5.97
CA PHE A 56 3.34 -2.20 4.66
C PHE A 56 2.19 -2.44 3.68
N GLY A 57 1.41 -3.49 3.89
CA GLY A 57 0.49 -4.00 2.88
C GLY A 57 -0.69 -3.08 2.58
N LEU A 58 -1.20 -3.15 1.36
CA LEU A 58 -2.51 -2.61 0.99
C LEU A 58 -3.65 -3.35 1.73
N HIS A 59 -3.43 -4.61 2.12
CA HIS A 59 -4.39 -5.38 2.91
C HIS A 59 -3.86 -5.60 4.32
N PHE A 60 -4.72 -5.35 5.29
CA PHE A 60 -4.50 -5.78 6.66
C PHE A 60 -4.66 -7.30 6.75
N VAL A 61 -3.72 -7.97 7.43
CA VAL A 61 -3.79 -9.41 7.73
C VAL A 61 -3.99 -9.60 9.23
N ASP A 62 -5.10 -10.24 9.59
CA ASP A 62 -5.37 -10.64 10.97
C ASP A 62 -4.65 -11.94 11.30
N TYR A 63 -3.45 -11.82 11.88
CA TYR A 63 -2.62 -12.98 12.25
C TYR A 63 -3.25 -13.89 13.32
N LEU A 64 -4.20 -13.38 14.11
CA LEU A 64 -4.89 -14.17 15.14
C LEU A 64 -6.21 -14.75 14.60
N GLY A 65 -6.88 -14.02 13.71
CA GLY A 65 -8.10 -14.43 13.01
C GLY A 65 -7.85 -15.23 11.74
N ASN A 66 -7.04 -16.30 11.83
CA ASN A 66 -6.76 -17.24 10.72
C ASN A 66 -6.24 -16.55 9.43
N PHE A 67 -5.44 -15.50 9.60
CA PHE A 67 -4.90 -14.70 8.49
C PHE A 67 -5.97 -14.07 7.60
N THR A 68 -7.15 -13.73 8.13
CA THR A 68 -8.19 -13.06 7.33
C THR A 68 -7.67 -11.72 6.79
N ARG A 69 -7.99 -11.41 5.52
CA ARG A 69 -7.52 -10.21 4.82
C ARG A 69 -8.62 -9.16 4.73
N TYR A 70 -8.27 -7.92 5.01
CA TYR A 70 -9.17 -6.78 4.91
C TYR A 70 -8.52 -5.69 4.06
N PRO A 71 -9.17 -5.21 2.98
CA PRO A 71 -8.64 -4.10 2.20
C PRO A 71 -8.58 -2.83 3.06
N LYS A 72 -7.46 -2.12 3.01
CA LYS A 72 -7.34 -0.78 3.57
C LYS A 72 -7.86 0.25 2.55
N THR A 73 -8.07 1.50 2.96
CA THR A 73 -8.50 2.58 2.06
C THR A 73 -7.58 2.71 0.84
N SER A 74 -6.27 2.53 1.02
CA SER A 74 -5.29 2.52 -0.06
C SER A 74 -5.48 1.41 -1.09
N ALA A 75 -5.96 0.23 -0.69
CA ALA A 75 -6.26 -0.86 -1.63
C ALA A 75 -7.40 -0.47 -2.57
N THR A 76 -8.49 0.06 -2.02
CA THR A 76 -9.64 0.55 -2.79
C THR A 76 -9.23 1.72 -3.69
N TRP A 77 -8.40 2.63 -3.19
CA TRP A 77 -7.87 3.72 -4.01
C TRP A 77 -7.04 3.20 -5.20
N PHE A 78 -6.15 2.23 -4.97
CA PHE A 78 -5.36 1.61 -6.04
C PHE A 78 -6.22 0.89 -7.06
N GLN A 79 -7.25 0.17 -6.61
CA GLN A 79 -8.22 -0.44 -7.51
C GLN A 79 -8.86 0.61 -8.42
N ASN A 80 -9.45 1.66 -7.84
CA ASN A 80 -10.10 2.73 -8.60
C ASN A 80 -9.13 3.50 -9.50
N PHE A 81 -7.87 3.66 -9.10
CA PHE A 81 -6.84 4.32 -9.91
C PHE A 81 -6.44 3.50 -11.14
N LEU A 82 -6.48 2.17 -11.04
CA LEU A 82 -6.12 1.25 -12.11
C LEU A 82 -7.30 0.93 -13.04
N GLU A 83 -8.53 0.96 -12.51
CA GLU A 83 -9.75 0.87 -13.29
C GLU A 83 -9.92 2.14 -14.14
N LYS A 84 -10.06 1.97 -15.47
CA LYS A 84 -10.33 3.04 -16.42
C LYS A 84 -11.83 3.20 -16.64
#